data_AF-A0A418WL12-F1
#
_entry.id   AF-A0A418WL12-F1
#
_cell.length_a   1.000
_cell.length_b   1.000
_cell.length_c   1.000
_cell.angle_alpha   90.00
_cell.angle_beta   90.00
_cell.angle_gamma   90.00
#
_symmetry.space_group_name_H-M   'P 1'
#
loop_
_entity.id
_entity.type
_entity.pdbx_description
1 polymer ?
#
loop_
_entity_poly.entity_id
_entity_poly.type
_entity_poly.pdbx_seq_one_letter_code
_entity_poly.pdbx_strand_id
1 'polypeptide(L)'
;MMKVYNTTRLAFQTAPVSLSRWKSVSATFEQAIAELHGFEHEFLEPARRAFTAVRDKWPGDSEMRKGSLAQMQIEKARAIFEPVKLRHDQLVGVVNDAVDDMLATPAPSIAAMTTKLRIAVEGECKGRRSADENLRLLLSDAQRLSGEATG
;
A
#
# COMPACT_ATOMS: atom_id res chain seq x y z
N MET A 1 28.86 49.97 1.92
CA MET A 1 28.29 49.13 3.00
C MET A 1 27.73 47.85 2.38
N MET A 2 28.44 46.73 2.52
CA MET A 2 27.98 45.40 2.06
C MET A 2 27.07 44.80 3.13
N LYS A 3 25.84 44.40 2.76
CA LYS A 3 24.95 43.63 3.64
C LYS A 3 25.42 42.19 3.68
N VAL A 4 25.91 41.74 4.84
CA VAL A 4 26.18 40.33 5.12
C VAL A 4 24.84 39.68 5.45
N TYR A 5 24.37 38.79 4.57
CA TYR A 5 23.21 37.97 4.88
C TYR A 5 23.65 36.88 5.86
N ASN A 6 23.10 36.91 7.07
CA ASN A 6 23.23 35.82 8.02
C ASN A 6 22.58 34.58 7.40
N THR A 7 23.41 33.67 6.88
CA THR A 7 23.00 32.33 6.51
C THR A 7 22.65 31.59 7.79
N THR A 8 21.39 31.64 8.19
CA THR A 8 20.86 30.74 9.21
C THR A 8 21.02 29.32 8.67
N ARG A 9 22.10 28.64 9.08
CA ARG A 9 22.22 27.19 8.90
C ARG A 9 21.02 26.57 9.62
N LEU A 10 20.08 26.04 8.84
CA LEU A 10 19.14 25.04 9.35
C LEU A 10 19.99 23.88 9.87
N ALA A 11 20.24 23.88 11.17
CA ALA A 11 20.80 22.73 11.86
C ALA A 11 19.72 21.65 11.82
N PHE A 12 19.76 20.81 10.79
CA PHE A 12 18.96 19.61 10.73
C PHE A 12 19.44 18.70 11.84
N GLN A 13 18.61 18.52 12.86
CA GLN A 13 18.83 17.49 13.86
C GLN A 13 18.81 16.14 13.13
N THR A 14 20.00 15.58 12.93
CA THR A 14 20.19 14.20 12.48
C THR A 14 19.81 13.27 13.63
N ALA A 15 18.50 13.11 13.85
CA ALA A 15 18.05 12.02 14.71
C ALA A 15 18.67 10.72 14.17
N PRO A 16 19.36 9.92 15.00
CA PRO A 16 20.07 8.74 14.53
C PRO A 16 19.09 7.79 13.85
N VAL A 17 19.41 7.35 12.63
CA VAL A 17 18.58 6.37 11.94
C VAL A 17 18.70 5.05 12.69
N SER A 18 17.58 4.60 13.26
CA SER A 18 17.52 3.31 13.91
C SER A 18 17.42 2.21 12.84
N LEU A 19 18.55 1.56 12.53
CA LEU A 19 18.59 0.39 11.66
C LEU A 19 17.63 -0.71 12.15
N SER A 20 17.47 -0.86 13.48
CA SER A 20 16.52 -1.80 14.07
C SER A 20 15.07 -1.41 13.80
N ARG A 21 14.72 -0.12 13.88
CA ARG A 21 13.39 0.37 13.48
C ARG A 21 13.11 0.11 12.01
N TRP A 22 14.05 0.44 11.12
CA TRP A 22 13.91 0.18 9.68
C TRP A 22 13.67 -1.31 9.39
N LYS A 23 14.47 -2.20 9.98
CA LYS A 23 14.28 -3.66 9.84
C LYS A 23 12.91 -4.11 10.34
N SER A 24 12.45 -3.57 11.47
CA SER A 24 11.13 -3.89 12.02
C SER A 24 10.01 -3.49 11.06
N VAL A 25 10.01 -2.26 10.55
CA VAL A 25 8.95 -1.79 9.63
C VAL A 25 8.99 -2.53 8.29
N SER A 26 10.19 -2.88 7.80
CA SER A 26 10.34 -3.69 6.58
C SER A 26 9.75 -5.08 6.77
N ALA A 27 10.01 -5.73 7.91
CA ALA A 27 9.44 -7.04 8.21
C ALA A 27 7.91 -7.00 8.33
N THR A 28 7.36 -5.97 8.98
CA THR A 28 5.90 -5.77 9.07
C THR A 28 5.27 -5.57 7.69
N PHE A 29 5.90 -4.77 6.83
CA PHE A 29 5.46 -4.57 5.45
C PHE A 29 5.49 -5.86 4.63
N GLU A 30 6.60 -6.61 4.68
CA GLU A 30 6.74 -7.89 3.98
C GLU A 30 5.70 -8.91 4.44
N GLN A 31 5.44 -8.98 5.75
CA GLN A 31 4.43 -9.87 6.32
C GLN A 31 3.02 -9.48 5.86
N ALA A 32 2.67 -8.18 5.88
CA ALA A 32 1.36 -7.70 5.46
C ALA A 32 1.09 -8.00 3.97
N ILE A 33 2.09 -7.82 3.10
CA ILE A 33 1.97 -8.18 1.68
C ILE A 33 1.81 -9.69 1.50
N ALA A 34 2.60 -10.49 2.21
CA ALA A 34 2.51 -11.94 2.13
C ALA A 34 1.12 -12.44 2.55
N GLU A 35 0.54 -11.86 3.61
CA GLU A 35 -0.80 -12.20 4.09
C GLU A 35 -1.89 -11.80 3.08
N LEU A 36 -1.81 -10.60 2.49
CA LEU A 36 -2.73 -10.16 1.45
C LEU A 36 -2.67 -11.07 0.22
N HIS A 37 -1.48 -11.32 -0.32
CA HIS A 37 -1.31 -12.18 -1.51
C HIS A 37 -1.73 -13.63 -1.23
N GLY A 38 -1.43 -14.15 -0.04
CA GLY A 38 -1.89 -15.47 0.39
C GLY A 38 -3.42 -15.57 0.38
N PHE A 39 -4.09 -14.56 0.95
CA PHE A 39 -5.54 -14.48 0.95
C PHE A 39 -6.14 -14.31 -0.45
N GLU A 40 -5.55 -13.47 -1.30
CA GLU A 40 -5.99 -13.28 -2.68
C GLU A 40 -5.89 -14.58 -3.48
N HIS A 41 -4.79 -15.31 -3.34
CA HIS A 41 -4.59 -16.58 -4.02
C HIS A 41 -5.56 -17.68 -3.53
N GLU A 42 -5.76 -17.77 -2.22
CA GLU A 42 -6.59 -18.83 -1.61
C GLU A 42 -8.09 -18.58 -1.78
N PHE A 43 -8.54 -17.33 -1.67
CA PHE A 43 -9.98 -17.01 -1.61
C PHE A 43 -10.46 -16.14 -2.76
N LEU A 44 -9.76 -15.05 -3.09
CA LEU A 44 -10.24 -14.06 -4.06
C LEU A 44 -10.17 -14.56 -5.51
N GLU A 45 -9.09 -15.23 -5.89
CA GLU A 45 -8.89 -15.77 -7.23
C GLU A 45 -9.87 -16.91 -7.60
N PRO A 46 -10.14 -17.90 -6.72
CA PRO A 46 -11.22 -18.85 -6.92
C PRO A 46 -12.60 -18.19 -7.00
N ALA A 47 -12.88 -17.24 -6.12
CA ALA A 47 -14.11 -16.45 -6.09
C ALA A 47 -14.34 -15.69 -7.41
N ARG A 48 -13.29 -15.02 -7.92
CA ARG A 48 -13.31 -14.32 -9.23
C ARG A 48 -13.59 -15.28 -10.38
N ARG A 49 -12.93 -16.45 -10.41
CA ARG A 49 -13.14 -17.47 -11.45
C ARG A 49 -14.58 -17.99 -11.45
N ALA A 50 -15.15 -18.27 -10.27
CA ALA A 50 -16.53 -18.71 -10.14
C ALA A 50 -17.51 -17.64 -10.65
N PHE A 51 -17.29 -16.37 -10.30
CA PHE A 51 -18.11 -15.26 -10.78
C PHE A 51 -18.05 -15.11 -12.31
N THR A 52 -16.86 -15.12 -12.91
CA THR A 52 -16.69 -15.03 -14.37
C THR A 52 -17.42 -16.15 -15.10
N ALA A 53 -17.32 -17.39 -14.59
CA ALA A 53 -18.01 -18.55 -15.18
C ALA A 53 -19.54 -18.44 -15.14
N VAL A 54 -20.11 -17.75 -14.13
CA VAL A 54 -21.55 -17.46 -14.05
C VAL A 54 -21.92 -16.31 -14.98
N ARG A 55 -21.14 -15.22 -14.97
CA ARG A 55 -21.34 -14.03 -15.82
C ARG A 55 -21.35 -14.39 -17.31
N ASP A 56 -20.40 -15.20 -17.75
CA ASP A 56 -20.27 -15.57 -19.17
C ASP A 56 -21.46 -16.44 -19.66
N LYS A 57 -22.21 -17.03 -18.73
CA LYS A 57 -23.45 -17.77 -19.00
C LYS A 57 -24.70 -16.91 -18.81
N TRP A 58 -24.56 -15.63 -18.50
CA TRP A 58 -25.66 -14.71 -18.23
C TRP A 58 -25.86 -13.70 -19.38
N PRO A 59 -27.10 -13.48 -19.87
CA PRO A 59 -28.32 -14.25 -19.62
C PRO A 59 -28.48 -15.34 -20.70
N GLY A 60 -28.13 -16.58 -20.38
CA GLY A 60 -28.21 -17.72 -21.30
C GLY A 60 -29.61 -18.29 -21.48
N ASP A 61 -30.52 -18.13 -20.51
CA ASP A 61 -31.87 -18.70 -20.56
C ASP A 61 -32.96 -17.73 -20.07
N SER A 62 -34.07 -17.73 -20.81
CA SER A 62 -35.22 -16.82 -20.62
C SER A 62 -35.92 -16.94 -19.26
N GLU A 63 -35.71 -18.03 -18.50
CA GLU A 63 -36.32 -18.24 -17.18
C GLU A 63 -35.71 -17.38 -16.06
N MET A 64 -34.44 -16.94 -16.20
CA MET A 64 -33.81 -16.04 -15.21
C MET A 64 -34.40 -14.62 -15.24
N ARG A 65 -35.29 -14.30 -16.18
CA ARG A 65 -36.04 -13.03 -16.22
C ARG A 65 -37.13 -12.95 -15.14
N LYS A 66 -37.45 -14.05 -14.45
CA LYS A 66 -38.31 -14.01 -13.26
C LYS A 66 -37.49 -13.44 -12.10
N GLY A 67 -37.68 -12.16 -11.79
CA GLY A 67 -36.87 -11.39 -10.85
C GLY A 67 -36.62 -12.05 -9.48
N SER A 68 -37.50 -12.92 -9.00
CA SER A 68 -37.31 -13.64 -7.73
C SER A 68 -36.19 -14.69 -7.76
N LEU A 69 -36.00 -15.38 -8.88
CA LEU A 69 -34.98 -16.44 -9.02
C LEU A 69 -33.58 -15.83 -9.22
N ALA A 70 -33.50 -14.73 -9.97
CA ALA A 70 -32.30 -13.92 -10.11
C ALA A 70 -31.87 -13.31 -8.76
N GLN A 71 -32.81 -12.73 -8.01
CA GLN A 71 -32.55 -12.10 -6.72
C GLN A 71 -32.04 -13.12 -5.68
N MET A 72 -32.65 -14.30 -5.59
CA MET A 72 -32.20 -15.36 -4.67
C MET A 72 -30.76 -15.82 -4.98
N GLN A 73 -30.37 -15.90 -6.25
CA GLN A 73 -29.00 -16.28 -6.63
C GLN A 73 -28.00 -15.17 -6.31
N ILE A 74 -28.38 -13.91 -6.50
CA ILE A 74 -27.58 -12.74 -6.07
C ILE A 74 -27.37 -12.75 -4.56
N GLU A 75 -28.41 -13.01 -3.76
CA GLU A 75 -28.30 -13.07 -2.30
C GLU A 75 -27.43 -14.23 -1.82
N LYS A 76 -27.55 -15.41 -2.43
CA LYS A 76 -26.69 -16.57 -2.13
C LYS A 76 -25.23 -16.29 -2.47
N ALA A 77 -24.97 -15.67 -3.62
CA ALA A 77 -23.62 -15.22 -3.99
C ALA A 77 -23.12 -14.21 -2.94
N ARG A 78 -23.91 -13.19 -2.61
CA ARG A 78 -23.53 -12.13 -1.66
C ARG A 78 -23.13 -12.67 -0.29
N ALA A 79 -23.86 -13.65 0.24
CA ALA A 79 -23.54 -14.27 1.52
C ALA A 79 -22.15 -14.93 1.56
N ILE A 80 -21.64 -15.38 0.41
CA ILE A 80 -20.30 -15.98 0.26
C ILE A 80 -19.25 -14.89 0.01
N PHE A 81 -19.54 -13.91 -0.85
CA PHE A 81 -18.55 -12.92 -1.29
C PHE A 81 -18.33 -11.78 -0.29
N GLU A 82 -19.34 -11.34 0.49
CA GLU A 82 -19.16 -10.19 1.38
C GLU A 82 -18.16 -10.44 2.53
N PRO A 83 -18.13 -11.61 3.20
CA PRO A 83 -17.08 -11.87 4.20
C PRO A 83 -15.68 -11.88 3.58
N VAL A 84 -15.53 -12.42 2.36
CA VAL A 84 -14.26 -12.46 1.63
C VAL A 84 -13.81 -11.04 1.27
N LYS A 85 -14.73 -10.22 0.76
CA LYS A 85 -14.48 -8.81 0.45
C LYS A 85 -14.10 -8.02 1.70
N LEU A 86 -14.85 -8.18 2.80
CA LEU A 86 -14.56 -7.49 4.06
C LEU A 86 -13.16 -7.83 4.58
N ARG A 87 -12.78 -9.11 4.53
CA ARG A 87 -11.44 -9.54 4.95
C ARG A 87 -10.36 -9.00 4.01
N HIS A 88 -10.59 -8.99 2.70
CA HIS A 88 -9.68 -8.38 1.73
C HIS A 88 -9.48 -6.88 2.00
N ASP A 89 -10.57 -6.13 2.21
CA ASP A 89 -10.52 -4.69 2.52
C ASP A 89 -9.73 -4.42 3.82
N GLN A 90 -9.89 -5.28 4.84
CA GLN A 90 -9.11 -5.21 6.08
C GLN A 90 -7.61 -5.43 5.82
N LEU A 91 -7.24 -6.46 5.05
CA LEU A 91 -5.84 -6.77 4.72
C LEU A 91 -5.20 -5.65 3.89
N VAL A 92 -5.95 -5.07 2.95
CA VAL A 92 -5.52 -3.87 2.22
C VAL A 92 -5.28 -2.70 3.19
N GLY A 93 -6.14 -2.54 4.20
CA GLY A 93 -5.93 -1.56 5.28
C GLY A 93 -4.61 -1.76 6.01
N VAL A 94 -4.30 -2.99 6.41
CA VAL A 94 -3.03 -3.35 7.09
C VAL A 94 -1.81 -3.06 6.21
N VAL A 95 -1.88 -3.41 4.91
CA VAL A 95 -0.79 -3.10 3.96
C VAL A 95 -0.60 -1.59 3.83
N ASN A 96 -1.67 -0.80 3.74
CA ASN A 96 -1.57 0.65 3.66
C ASN A 96 -0.92 1.25 4.91
N ASP A 97 -1.30 0.78 6.10
CA ASP A 97 -0.71 1.25 7.36
C ASP A 97 0.79 0.88 7.43
N ALA A 98 1.19 -0.29 6.95
CA ALA A 98 2.59 -0.70 6.87
C ALA A 98 3.41 0.11 5.83
N VAL A 99 2.81 0.46 4.68
CA VAL A 99 3.41 1.39 3.70
C VAL A 99 3.62 2.76 4.32
N ASP A 100 2.62 3.25 5.05
CA ASP A 100 2.65 4.52 5.74
C ASP A 100 3.80 4.60 6.76
N ASP A 101 4.03 3.52 7.51
CA ASP A 101 5.15 3.38 8.45
C ASP A 101 6.51 3.30 7.75
N MET A 102 6.60 2.57 6.63
CA MET A 102 7.81 2.49 5.80
C MET A 102 8.18 3.85 5.22
N LEU A 103 7.20 4.61 4.70
CA LEU A 103 7.41 5.94 4.12
C LEU A 103 7.77 6.98 5.19
N ALA A 104 7.21 6.87 6.39
CA ALA A 104 7.53 7.76 7.52
C ALA A 104 8.89 7.45 8.18
N THR A 105 9.36 6.20 8.11
CA THR A 105 10.64 5.81 8.71
C THR A 105 11.81 6.27 7.83
N PRO A 106 12.81 6.99 8.38
CA PRO A 106 13.99 7.40 7.62
C PRO A 106 14.77 6.22 7.05
N ALA A 107 15.15 6.29 5.78
CA ALA A 107 15.89 5.23 5.10
C ALA A 107 17.37 5.18 5.56
N PRO A 108 17.88 4.09 6.16
CA PRO A 108 19.26 4.04 6.65
C PRO A 108 20.35 4.02 5.56
N SER A 109 19.99 3.87 4.29
CA SER A 109 20.93 3.79 3.18
C SER A 109 20.26 4.12 1.85
N ILE A 110 21.07 4.31 0.80
CA ILE A 110 20.57 4.46 -0.58
C ILE A 110 19.74 3.24 -1.00
N ALA A 111 20.16 2.02 -0.63
CA ALA A 111 19.38 0.82 -0.93
C ALA A 111 17.99 0.86 -0.29
N ALA A 112 17.89 1.26 0.98
CA ALA A 112 16.62 1.44 1.67
C ALA A 112 15.76 2.55 1.04
N MET A 113 16.38 3.64 0.59
CA MET A 113 15.68 4.71 -0.14
C MET A 113 15.11 4.21 -1.47
N THR A 114 15.86 3.40 -2.22
CA THR A 114 15.35 2.74 -3.44
C THR A 114 14.14 1.86 -3.13
N THR A 115 14.14 1.14 -2.00
CA THR A 115 12.96 0.38 -1.54
C THR A 115 11.76 1.30 -1.29
N LYS A 116 11.94 2.45 -0.62
CA LYS A 116 10.85 3.43 -0.42
C LYS A 116 10.32 3.97 -1.73
N LEU A 117 11.20 4.30 -2.67
CA LEU A 117 10.81 4.79 -4.00
C LEU A 117 9.99 3.75 -4.76
N ARG A 118 10.44 2.49 -4.75
CA ARG A 118 9.70 1.38 -5.34
C ARG A 118 8.31 1.25 -4.71
N ILE A 119 8.23 1.24 -3.36
CA ILE A 119 6.96 1.17 -2.63
C ILE A 119 6.06 2.37 -2.95
N ALA A 120 6.62 3.57 -3.06
CA ALA A 120 5.85 4.76 -3.40
C ALA A 120 5.25 4.66 -4.81
N VAL A 121 6.04 4.22 -5.81
CA VAL A 121 5.60 4.06 -7.20
C VAL A 121 4.62 2.90 -7.37
N GLU A 122 4.92 1.73 -6.80
CA GLU A 122 4.04 0.56 -6.84
C GLU A 122 2.78 0.76 -5.98
N GLY A 123 2.87 1.64 -4.98
CA GLY A 123 1.80 1.98 -4.05
C GLY A 123 0.95 3.21 -4.42
N GLU A 124 1.33 3.99 -5.44
CA GLU A 124 0.43 4.97 -6.07
C GLU A 124 -0.80 4.20 -6.59
N CYS A 125 -2.04 4.39 -6.15
CA CYS A 125 -2.69 5.40 -5.35
C CYS A 125 -3.85 4.74 -4.57
N LYS A 126 -3.67 4.33 -3.32
CA LYS A 126 -4.80 3.94 -2.44
C LYS A 126 -5.24 5.04 -1.47
N GLY A 127 -5.09 6.31 -1.89
CA GLY A 127 -5.94 7.42 -1.44
C GLY A 127 -5.77 7.95 -0.01
N ARG A 128 -4.64 7.69 0.69
CA ARG A 128 -4.46 8.15 2.09
C ARG A 128 -3.48 9.30 2.31
N ARG A 129 -2.41 9.42 1.51
CA ARG A 129 -1.50 10.58 1.52
C ARG A 129 -1.43 11.24 0.15
N SER A 130 -1.24 12.55 0.15
CA SER A 130 -0.98 13.27 -1.11
C SER A 130 0.37 12.86 -1.68
N ALA A 131 0.49 12.81 -3.01
CA ALA A 131 1.77 12.57 -3.67
C ALA A 131 2.86 13.54 -3.17
N ASP A 132 2.48 14.79 -2.89
CA ASP A 132 3.35 15.82 -2.34
C ASP A 132 3.95 15.47 -0.97
N GLU A 133 3.18 14.85 -0.07
CA GLU A 133 3.69 14.42 1.24
C GLU A 133 4.70 13.29 1.11
N ASN A 134 4.44 12.33 0.22
CA ASN A 134 5.36 11.23 -0.05
C ASN A 134 6.66 11.75 -0.68
N LEU A 135 6.56 12.66 -1.65
CA LEU A 135 7.72 13.30 -2.28
C LEU A 135 8.57 14.07 -1.28
N ARG A 136 7.95 14.81 -0.33
CA ARG A 136 8.70 15.50 0.74
C ARG A 136 9.51 14.55 1.62
N LEU A 137 8.92 13.42 2.02
CA LEU A 137 9.62 12.41 2.83
C LEU A 137 10.79 11.77 2.07
N LEU A 138 10.58 11.44 0.80
CA LEU A 138 11.61 10.87 -0.08
C LEU A 138 12.76 11.86 -0.34
N LEU A 139 12.44 13.13 -0.58
CA LEU A 139 13.43 14.19 -0.77
C LEU A 139 14.24 14.43 0.51
N SER A 140 13.59 14.41 1.68
CA SER A 140 14.27 14.54 2.98
C SER A 140 15.29 13.41 3.19
N ASP A 141 14.93 12.17 2.88
CA ASP A 141 15.86 11.04 2.96
C ASP A 141 17.00 11.17 1.94
N ALA A 142 16.70 11.59 0.70
CA ALA A 142 17.70 11.82 -0.34
C ALA A 142 18.76 12.84 0.09
N GLN A 143 18.31 13.98 0.63
CA GLN A 143 19.18 15.06 1.07
C GLN A 143 20.08 14.61 2.22
N ARG A 144 19.52 13.90 3.22
CA ARG A 144 20.29 13.37 4.33
C ARG A 144 21.37 12.39 3.86
N LEU A 145 20.99 11.42 3.02
CA LEU A 145 21.93 10.41 2.50
C LEU A 145 23.01 11.02 1.60
N SER A 146 22.69 12.09 0.86
CA SER A 146 23.68 12.82 0.05
C SER A 146 24.71 13.58 0.89
N GLY A 147 24.31 14.11 2.05
CA GLY A 147 25.21 14.79 2.99
C GLY A 147 26.14 13.84 3.73
N GLU A 148 25.69 12.61 4.02
CA GLU A 148 26.51 11.54 4.60
C GLU A 148 27.60 11.05 3.61
N ALA A 149 27.37 11.14 2.29
CA ALA A 149 28.33 10.73 1.26
C ALA A 149 29.50 11.73 1.04
N THR A 150 29.44 12.91 1.65
CA THR A 150 30.46 13.98 1.49
C THR A 150 31.34 14.19 2.73
N GLY A 151 31.19 13.35 3.76
CA GLY A 151 31.94 13.41 5.03
C GLY A 151 32.97 12.32 5.19
#